data_AF-K2RA44-F1
#
_entry.id   AF-K2RA44-F1
#
_cell.length_a   1.000
_cell.length_b   1.000
_cell.length_c   1.000
_cell.angle_alpha   90.00
_cell.angle_beta   90.00
_cell.angle_gamma   90.00
#
_symmetry.space_group_name_H-M   'P 1'
#
loop_
_entity.id
_entity.type
_entity.pdbx_description
1 polymer ?
#
loop_
_entity_poly.entity_id
_entity_poly.type
_entity_poly.pdbx_seq_one_letter_code
_entity_poly.pdbx_strand_id
1 'polypeptide(L)' 'MEKTEENKPVSADEIFNDIKGDYPDVERVVMEDEEKTVFCIYASDDVLWKIFEDWMELVASIEFNAGTNEEHYLKVIP' A
#
# COMPACT_ATOMS: atom_id res chain seq x y z
N MET A 1 14.41 -28.68 -13.53
CA MET A 1 14.99 -27.34 -13.31
C MET A 1 13.83 -26.44 -12.99
N GLU A 2 13.52 -26.30 -11.71
CA GLU A 2 12.57 -25.29 -11.25
C GLU A 2 13.23 -23.94 -11.51
N LYS A 3 12.61 -23.13 -12.38
CA LYS A 3 12.97 -21.73 -12.50
C LYS A 3 12.38 -21.07 -11.27
N THR A 4 13.19 -20.84 -10.25
CA THR A 4 12.85 -19.85 -9.22
C THR A 4 12.69 -18.53 -9.95
N GLU A 5 11.44 -18.11 -10.15
CA GLU A 5 11.15 -16.73 -10.53
C GLU A 5 11.75 -15.87 -9.43
N GLU A 6 12.82 -15.15 -9.78
CA GLU A 6 13.39 -14.12 -8.91
C GLU A 6 12.29 -13.08 -8.69
N ASN A 7 11.57 -13.19 -7.57
CA ASN A 7 10.70 -12.15 -7.06
C ASN A 7 11.59 -10.93 -6.85
N LYS A 8 11.66 -10.04 -7.85
CA LYS A 8 12.35 -8.77 -7.67
C LYS A 8 11.62 -8.02 -6.55
N PRO A 9 12.36 -7.49 -5.55
CA PRO A 9 11.74 -6.67 -4.53
C PRO A 9 11.09 -5.47 -5.24
N VAL A 10 9.78 -5.32 -5.06
CA VAL A 10 9.04 -4.17 -5.57
C VAL A 10 9.32 -3.00 -4.66
N SER A 11 9.73 -1.87 -5.24
CA SER A 11 10.08 -0.67 -4.47
C SER A 11 8.85 0.16 -4.10
N ALA A 12 8.98 0.97 -3.03
CA ALA A 12 7.95 1.95 -2.65
C ALA A 12 7.56 2.86 -3.81
N ASP A 13 8.54 3.27 -4.63
CA ASP A 13 8.35 4.18 -5.75
C ASP A 13 7.54 3.52 -6.89
N GLU A 14 7.78 2.24 -7.16
CA GLU A 14 6.99 1.49 -8.15
C GLU A 14 5.53 1.37 -7.70
N ILE A 15 5.31 0.99 -6.43
CA ILE A 15 3.96 0.89 -5.85
C ILE A 15 3.28 2.27 -5.84
N PHE A 16 3.98 3.32 -5.43
CA PHE A 16 3.45 4.67 -5.42
C PHE A 16 3.03 5.12 -6.82
N ASN A 17 3.87 4.91 -7.84
CA ASN A 17 3.56 5.32 -9.20
C ASN A 17 2.36 4.57 -9.79
N ASP A 18 2.20 3.28 -9.46
CA ASP A 18 1.06 2.47 -9.86
C ASP A 18 -0.25 2.99 -9.22
N ILE A 19 -0.25 3.12 -7.90
CA ILE A 19 -1.41 3.62 -7.13
C ILE A 19 -1.79 5.05 -7.56
N LYS A 20 -0.81 5.92 -7.80
CA LYS A 20 -1.06 7.32 -8.15
C LYS A 20 -1.80 7.48 -9.48
N GLY A 21 -1.79 6.46 -10.34
CA GLY A 21 -2.59 6.42 -11.57
C GLY A 21 -4.10 6.45 -11.28
N ASP A 22 -4.54 5.68 -10.29
CA ASP A 22 -5.95 5.56 -9.90
C ASP A 22 -6.34 6.51 -8.76
N TYR A 23 -5.37 6.90 -7.93
CA TYR A 23 -5.53 7.74 -6.75
C TYR A 23 -4.49 8.88 -6.76
N PRO A 24 -4.69 9.94 -7.56
CA PRO A 24 -3.69 11.00 -7.75
C PRO A 24 -3.32 11.76 -6.46
N ASP A 25 -4.27 11.82 -5.52
CA ASP A 25 -4.15 12.49 -4.23
C ASP A 25 -3.40 11.68 -3.16
N VAL A 26 -2.87 10.49 -3.51
CA VAL A 26 -1.94 9.76 -2.64
C VAL A 26 -0.66 10.57 -2.48
N GLU A 27 -0.26 10.77 -1.22
CA GLU A 27 0.86 11.62 -0.85
C GLU A 27 2.19 10.86 -0.89
N ARG A 28 2.22 9.66 -0.32
CA ARG A 28 3.40 8.79 -0.30
C ARG A 28 3.07 7.34 0.01
N VAL A 29 3.98 6.44 -0.36
CA VAL A 29 4.03 5.04 0.06
C VAL A 29 5.32 4.78 0.81
N VAL A 30 5.27 3.99 1.89
CA VAL A 30 6.44 3.58 2.67
C VAL A 30 6.45 2.06 2.80
N MET A 31 7.58 1.42 2.50
CA MET A 31 7.74 -0.02 2.74
C MET A 31 7.94 -0.28 4.24
N GLU A 32 7.19 -1.23 4.77
CA GLU A 32 7.36 -1.75 6.12
C GLU A 32 8.15 -3.07 6.10
N ASP A 33 7.92 -3.93 5.10
CA ASP A 33 8.65 -5.19 4.87
C ASP A 33 8.82 -5.42 3.35
N GLU A 34 10.04 -5.28 2.84
CA GLU A 34 10.35 -5.47 1.41
C GLU A 34 10.26 -6.93 0.97
N GLU A 35 10.55 -7.90 1.86
CA GLU A 35 10.50 -9.32 1.52
C GLU A 35 9.05 -9.81 1.36
N LYS A 36 8.14 -9.27 2.17
CA LYS A 36 6.71 -9.59 2.12
C LYS A 36 5.88 -8.56 1.35
N THR A 37 6.51 -7.52 0.81
CA THR A 37 5.84 -6.40 0.14
C THR A 37 4.72 -5.80 1.01
N VAL A 38 4.99 -5.60 2.30
CA VAL A 38 4.08 -4.88 3.21
C VAL A 38 4.39 -3.40 3.13
N PHE A 39 3.37 -2.58 2.90
CA PHE A 39 3.54 -1.14 2.72
C PHE A 39 2.41 -0.32 3.33
N CYS A 40 2.72 0.95 3.61
CA CYS A 40 1.80 1.94 4.14
C CYS A 40 1.51 3.02 3.10
N ILE A 41 0.24 3.29 2.83
CA ILE A 41 -0.23 4.37 1.95
C ILE A 41 -0.67 5.54 2.82
N TYR A 42 -0.10 6.72 2.58
CA TYR A 42 -0.49 7.96 3.24
C TYR A 42 -1.24 8.86 2.27
N ALA A 43 -2.41 9.33 2.68
CA ALA A 43 -3.27 10.25 1.95
C ALA A 43 -4.30 10.86 2.92
N SER A 44 -5.17 11.73 2.42
CA SER A 44 -6.33 12.19 3.19
C SER A 44 -7.30 11.03 3.50
N ASP A 45 -8.06 11.16 4.58
CA ASP A 45 -9.01 10.14 5.02
C ASP A 45 -10.00 9.70 3.94
N ASP A 46 -10.48 10.64 3.11
CA ASP A 46 -11.39 10.34 2.01
C ASP A 46 -10.74 9.42 0.95
N VAL A 47 -9.46 9.66 0.65
CA VAL A 47 -8.69 8.86 -0.32
C VAL A 47 -8.35 7.50 0.27
N LEU A 48 -7.90 7.47 1.52
CA LEU A 48 -7.62 6.23 2.24
C LEU A 48 -8.89 5.37 2.34
N TRP A 49 -10.04 5.96 2.63
CA TRP A 49 -11.30 5.24 2.69
C TRP A 49 -11.68 4.63 1.34
N LYS A 50 -11.52 5.40 0.25
CA LYS A 50 -11.78 4.90 -1.10
C LYS A 50 -10.88 3.72 -1.46
N ILE A 51 -9.57 3.82 -1.20
CA ILE A 51 -8.62 2.73 -1.47
C ILE A 51 -8.98 1.49 -0.65
N PHE A 52 -9.38 1.67 0.61
CA PHE A 52 -9.82 0.58 1.46
C PHE A 52 -11.01 -0.17 0.86
N GLU A 53 -12.05 0.54 0.46
CA GLU A 53 -13.25 -0.06 -0.16
C GLU A 53 -12.92 -0.80 -1.46
N ASP A 54 -12.03 -0.22 -2.28
CA ASP A 54 -11.66 -0.79 -3.57
C ASP A 54 -10.75 -2.04 -3.41
N TRP A 55 -9.94 -2.11 -2.35
CA TRP A 55 -8.88 -3.13 -2.21
C TRP A 55 -9.16 -4.20 -1.14
N MET A 56 -10.14 -4.01 -0.26
CA MET A 56 -10.40 -4.93 0.86
C MET A 56 -10.68 -6.40 0.46
N GLU A 57 -11.07 -6.65 -0.79
CA GLU A 57 -11.26 -8.01 -1.32
C GLU A 57 -10.10 -8.48 -2.22
N LEU A 58 -9.15 -7.60 -2.55
CA LEU A 58 -8.08 -7.84 -3.51
C LEU A 58 -6.75 -8.23 -2.85
N VAL A 59 -6.57 -7.88 -1.57
CA VAL A 59 -5.35 -8.14 -0.80
C VAL A 59 -5.62 -9.06 0.38
N ALA A 60 -4.59 -9.75 0.88
CA ALA A 60 -4.73 -10.63 2.02
C ALA A 60 -5.19 -9.90 3.30
N SER A 61 -4.71 -8.68 3.54
CA SER A 61 -5.20 -7.81 4.62
C SER A 61 -4.98 -6.34 4.30
N ILE A 62 -5.90 -5.50 4.76
CA ILE A 62 -5.78 -4.04 4.70
C ILE A 62 -6.32 -3.43 6.01
N GLU A 63 -5.55 -2.53 6.59
CA GLU A 63 -5.84 -1.96 7.92
C GLU A 63 -5.77 -0.43 7.91
N PHE A 64 -6.85 0.21 8.33
CA PHE A 64 -6.92 1.66 8.49
C PHE A 64 -6.37 2.08 9.86
N ASN A 65 -5.24 2.78 9.85
CA ASN A 65 -4.56 3.24 11.05
C ASN A 65 -4.80 4.74 11.24
N ALA A 66 -5.57 5.10 12.27
CA ALA A 66 -5.94 6.47 12.62
C ALA A 66 -5.74 6.75 14.11
N GLY A 67 -4.49 6.61 14.55
CA GLY A 67 -4.08 6.91 15.91
C GLY A 67 -4.29 8.39 16.27
N THR A 68 -4.52 8.69 17.54
CA THR A 68 -4.65 10.09 17.99
C THR A 68 -3.33 10.85 17.82
N ASN A 69 -3.36 11.95 17.05
CA ASN A 69 -2.19 12.78 16.69
C ASN A 69 -1.12 12.08 15.82
N GLU A 70 -1.46 10.98 15.16
CA GLU A 70 -0.58 10.32 14.19
C GLU A 70 -1.09 10.59 12.77
N GLU A 71 -0.20 10.59 11.79
CA GLU A 71 -0.62 10.63 10.39
C GLU A 71 -1.41 9.36 10.09
N HIS A 72 -2.57 9.51 9.45
CA HIS A 72 -3.40 8.37 9.09
C HIS A 72 -2.83 7.67 7.85
N TYR A 73 -2.97 6.36 7.81
CA TYR A 73 -2.50 5.55 6.68
C TYR A 73 -3.25 4.23 6.57
N LEU A 74 -3.18 3.64 5.39
CA LEU A 74 -3.54 2.25 5.16
C LEU A 74 -2.30 1.37 5.19
N LYS A 75 -2.31 0.33 6.00
CA LYS A 75 -1.33 -0.75 5.93
C LYS A 75 -1.88 -1.86 5.04
N VAL A 76 -1.10 -2.25 4.03
CA VAL A 76 -1.49 -3.25 3.04
C VAL A 76 -0.57 -4.46 3.14
N ILE A 77 -1.18 -5.63 3.25
CA ILE A 77 -0.53 -6.94 3.19
C ILE A 77 -1.11 -7.65 1.96
N PRO A 78 -0.35 -7.75 0.85
CA PRO A 78 -0.80 -8.38 -0.38
C PRO A 78 -1.30 -9.81 -0.22
#